data_AF-A0A0R2MQP2-F1
#
_entry.id   AF-A0A0R2MQP2-F1
#
_cell.length_a   1.000
_cell.length_b   1.000
_cell.length_c   1.000
_cell.angle_alpha   90.00
_cell.angle_beta   90.00
_cell.angle_gamma   90.00
#
_symmetry.space_group_name_H-M   'P 1'
#
loop_
_entity.id
_entity.type
_entity.pdbx_description
1 polymer ?
#
loop_
_entity_poly.entity_id
_entity_poly.type
_entity_poly.pdbx_seq_one_letter_code
_entity_poly.pdbx_strand_id
1 'polypeptide(L)'
;MNDNGMTVFPADYNSSYHLILKRGTDHFAYYYFKVDKLDQRVIFYDDVERSGISIKTQITRTFMRDLVKAIDWHPVGNSIIVEIYNVRREESKGTRLACDI
;
A
#
# COMPACT_ATOMS: atom_id res chain seq x y z
N MET A 1 -13.74 -17.84 6.56
CA MET A 1 -13.44 -16.69 5.67
C MET A 1 -12.75 -15.67 6.55
N ASN A 2 -11.47 -15.37 6.31
CA ASN A 2 -10.75 -14.40 7.14
C ASN A 2 -11.25 -13.00 6.78
N ASP A 3 -11.78 -12.25 7.76
CA ASP A 3 -12.15 -10.84 7.68
C ASP A 3 -10.89 -9.94 7.58
N ASN A 4 -10.04 -10.22 6.62
CA ASN A 4 -8.92 -9.37 6.26
C ASN A 4 -9.49 -8.19 5.47
N GLY A 5 -9.96 -7.17 6.19
CA GLY A 5 -10.40 -5.91 5.59
C GLY A 5 -9.22 -5.19 4.94
N MET A 6 -9.35 -4.88 3.66
CA MET A 6 -8.48 -3.94 2.96
C MET A 6 -9.16 -2.57 2.96
N THR A 7 -8.44 -1.56 3.44
CA THR A 7 -8.88 -0.16 3.35
C THR A 7 -7.84 0.62 2.58
N VAL A 8 -8.29 1.41 1.60
CA VAL A 8 -7.44 2.24 0.76
C VAL A 8 -7.96 3.67 0.80
N PHE A 9 -7.07 4.64 0.98
CA PHE A 9 -7.43 6.06 0.96
C PHE A 9 -6.34 6.88 0.26
N PRO A 10 -6.71 7.98 -0.41
CA PRO A 10 -5.75 8.82 -1.10
C PRO A 10 -4.76 9.44 -0.10
N ALA A 11 -3.48 9.44 -0.45
CA ALA A 11 -2.43 10.14 0.28
C ALA A 11 -2.34 11.60 -0.20
N ASP A 12 -2.28 11.80 -1.52
CA ASP A 12 -2.07 13.12 -2.17
C ASP A 12 -2.73 13.16 -3.58
N TYR A 13 -2.69 14.31 -4.25
CA TYR A 13 -3.22 14.52 -5.62
C TYR A 13 -2.55 13.69 -6.74
N ASN A 14 -1.41 13.02 -6.47
CA ASN A 14 -0.59 12.34 -7.48
C ASN A 14 -0.76 10.81 -7.47
N SER A 15 -2.01 10.31 -7.55
CA SER A 15 -2.31 8.87 -7.63
C SER A 15 -1.57 8.03 -6.57
N SER A 16 -1.41 8.61 -5.39
CA SER A 16 -0.70 8.04 -4.25
C SER A 16 -1.71 7.64 -3.20
N TYR A 17 -1.52 6.48 -2.58
CA TYR A 17 -2.51 5.87 -1.70
C TYR A 17 -1.86 5.25 -0.49
N HIS A 18 -2.60 5.29 0.61
CA HIS A 18 -2.35 4.48 1.78
C HIS A 18 -3.19 3.22 1.73
N LEU A 19 -2.59 2.11 2.15
CA LEU A 19 -3.23 0.81 2.24
C LEU A 19 -3.11 0.30 3.68
N ILE A 20 -4.24 -0.07 4.27
CA ILE A 20 -4.30 -0.75 5.56
C ILE A 20 -4.83 -2.15 5.32
N LEU A 21 -4.06 -3.14 5.76
CA LEU A 21 -4.46 -4.54 5.77
C LEU A 21 -4.71 -5.00 7.20
N LYS A 22 -5.96 -5.35 7.51
CA LYS A 22 -6.29 -6.03 8.77
C LYS A 22 -5.80 -7.48 8.70
N ARG A 23 -5.02 -7.90 9.70
CA ARG A 23 -4.50 -9.25 9.85
C ARG A 23 -5.00 -9.83 11.17
N GLY A 24 -6.00 -10.70 11.10
CA GLY A 24 -6.60 -11.29 12.30
C GLY A 24 -7.32 -10.25 13.16
N THR A 25 -7.34 -10.44 14.48
CA THR A 25 -8.13 -9.61 15.40
C THR A 25 -7.48 -8.26 15.73
N ASP A 26 -6.15 -8.21 15.86
CA ASP A 26 -5.48 -7.06 16.53
C ASP A 26 -4.28 -6.44 15.76
N HIS A 27 -3.99 -6.90 14.54
CA HIS A 27 -2.84 -6.39 13.79
C HIS A 27 -3.24 -5.70 12.49
N PHE A 28 -2.67 -4.53 12.25
CA PHE A 28 -2.82 -3.77 11.01
C PHE A 28 -1.46 -3.56 10.38
N ALA A 29 -1.33 -3.94 9.10
CA ALA A 29 -0.15 -3.64 8.30
C ALA A 29 -0.45 -2.41 7.44
N TYR A 30 0.45 -1.43 7.46
CA TYR A 30 0.30 -0.16 6.77
C TYR A 30 1.29 -0.08 5.62
N TYR A 31 0.79 0.22 4.43
CA TYR A 31 1.59 0.36 3.22
C TYR A 31 1.30 1.69 2.53
N TYR A 32 2.29 2.15 1.77
CA TYR A 32 2.15 3.28 0.86
C TYR A 32 2.44 2.80 -0.55
N PHE A 33 1.63 3.24 -1.51
CA PHE A 33 1.82 2.87 -2.90
C PHE A 33 1.39 3.99 -3.85
N LYS A 34 1.93 3.93 -5.07
CA LYS A 34 1.55 4.79 -6.18
C LYS A 34 0.99 3.97 -7.32
N VAL A 35 0.11 4.58 -8.10
CA VAL A 35 -0.48 3.97 -9.29
C VAL A 35 -0.18 4.85 -10.49
N ASP A 36 0.49 4.26 -11.49
CA ASP A 36 0.55 4.80 -12.83
C ASP A 36 -0.51 4.10 -13.68
N LYS A 37 -1.62 4.81 -13.94
CA LYS A 37 -2.75 4.28 -14.70
C LYS A 37 -2.42 4.14 -16.19
N LEU A 38 -1.46 4.90 -16.72
CA LEU A 38 -1.08 4.86 -18.13
C LEU A 38 -0.22 3.63 -18.42
N ASP A 39 0.74 3.34 -17.54
CA ASP A 39 1.64 2.18 -17.66
C ASP A 39 1.07 0.90 -17.01
N GLN A 40 -0.14 0.96 -16.48
CA GLN A 40 -0.78 -0.12 -15.71
C GLN A 40 0.11 -0.66 -14.58
N ARG A 41 0.69 0.26 -13.81
CA ARG A 41 1.70 -0.05 -12.81
C ARG A 41 1.26 0.33 -11.42
N VAL A 42 1.51 -0.56 -10.46
CA VAL A 42 1.38 -0.31 -9.02
C VAL A 42 2.76 -0.39 -8.40
N ILE A 43 3.18 0.68 -7.74
CA ILE A 43 4.48 0.80 -7.11
C ILE A 43 4.29 0.83 -5.60
N PHE A 44 4.71 -0.22 -4.91
CA PHE A 44 4.69 -0.29 -3.45
C PHE A 44 6.01 0.20 -2.86
N TYR A 45 5.92 0.98 -1.78
CA TYR A 45 7.04 1.38 -0.95
C TYR A 45 7.00 0.56 0.33
N ASP A 46 7.77 -0.52 0.36
CA ASP A 46 7.72 -1.54 1.40
C ASP A 46 8.62 -1.14 2.58
N ASP A 47 8.00 -0.54 3.60
CA ASP A 47 8.59 -0.25 4.90
C ASP A 47 8.27 -1.45 5.82
N VAL A 48 9.10 -2.50 5.76
CA VAL A 48 8.91 -3.74 6.52
C VAL A 48 9.04 -3.51 8.03
N GLU A 49 9.90 -2.58 8.44
CA GLU A 49 10.08 -2.21 9.85
C GLU A 49 8.79 -1.64 10.43
N ARG A 50 8.09 -0.79 9.66
CA ARG A 50 6.80 -0.22 10.08
C ARG A 50 5.64 -1.21 9.94
N SER A 51 5.59 -1.94 8.83
CA SER A 51 4.44 -2.80 8.50
C SER A 51 4.50 -4.17 9.17
N GLY A 52 5.68 -4.58 9.66
CA GLY A 52 5.95 -5.89 10.24
C GLY A 52 5.94 -7.05 9.23
N ILE A 53 5.55 -6.80 7.98
CA ILE A 53 5.49 -7.82 6.93
C ILE A 53 5.58 -7.19 5.55
N SER A 54 6.42 -7.76 4.69
CA SER A 54 6.55 -7.32 3.31
C SER A 54 5.25 -7.46 2.52
N ILE A 55 4.88 -6.41 1.78
CA ILE A 55 3.73 -6.42 0.87
C ILE A 55 3.83 -7.53 -0.18
N LYS A 56 5.06 -7.94 -0.55
CA LYS A 56 5.33 -9.02 -1.51
C LYS A 56 4.60 -10.32 -1.14
N THR A 57 4.49 -10.58 0.16
CA THR A 57 3.83 -11.80 0.68
C THR A 57 2.31 -11.74 0.65
N GLN A 58 1.74 -10.54 0.48
CA GLN A 58 0.30 -10.29 0.49
C GLN A 58 -0.29 -10.19 -0.92
N ILE A 59 0.55 -9.93 -1.92
CA ILE A 59 0.13 -9.77 -3.31
C ILE A 59 -0.34 -11.12 -3.86
N THR A 60 -1.66 -11.21 -4.05
CA THR A 60 -2.36 -12.29 -4.72
C THR A 60 -3.27 -11.73 -5.80
N ARG A 61 -3.81 -12.60 -6.65
CA ARG A 61 -4.79 -12.18 -7.67
C ARG A 61 -6.03 -11.52 -7.05
N THR A 62 -6.50 -12.06 -5.92
CA THR A 62 -7.66 -11.50 -5.19
C THR A 62 -7.31 -10.14 -4.60
N PHE A 63 -6.15 -10.03 -3.94
CA PHE A 63 -5.65 -8.76 -3.41
C PHE A 63 -5.60 -7.67 -4.49
N MET A 64 -5.00 -7.96 -5.65
CA MET A 64 -4.89 -6.96 -6.73
C MET A 64 -6.27 -6.57 -7.29
N ARG A 65 -7.20 -7.53 -7.39
CA ARG A 65 -8.58 -7.23 -7.83
C ARG A 65 -9.30 -6.31 -6.85
N ASP A 66 -9.18 -6.58 -5.56
CA ASP A 66 -9.82 -5.76 -4.54
C ASP A 66 -9.15 -4.38 -4.46
N LEU A 67 -7.85 -4.29 -4.69
CA LEU A 67 -7.08 -3.05 -4.67
C LEU A 67 -7.55 -2.13 -5.79
N VAL A 68 -7.63 -2.67 -7.01
CA VAL A 68 -8.10 -1.97 -8.22
C VAL A 68 -9.52 -1.44 -8.02
N LYS A 69 -10.41 -2.24 -7.42
CA LYS A 69 -11.78 -1.80 -7.07
C LYS A 69 -11.77 -0.68 -6.04
N ALA A 70 -10.95 -0.78 -5.00
CA ALA A 70 -10.90 0.21 -3.92
C ALA A 70 -10.41 1.59 -4.39
N ILE A 71 -9.60 1.65 -5.45
CA ILE A 71 -9.12 2.91 -6.05
C ILE A 71 -9.90 3.34 -7.30
N ASP A 72 -11.03 2.69 -7.58
CA ASP A 72 -11.87 2.90 -8.77
C ASP A 72 -11.05 2.98 -10.07
N TRP A 73 -10.17 2.00 -10.26
CA TRP A 73 -9.34 1.90 -11.45
C TRP A 73 -9.85 0.83 -12.41
N HIS A 74 -9.86 1.16 -13.70
CA HIS A 74 -10.23 0.26 -14.79
C HIS A 74 -8.99 0.01 -15.67
N PRO A 75 -8.16 -1.00 -15.38
CA PRO A 75 -6.96 -1.31 -16.15
C PRO A 75 -7.31 -1.72 -17.59
N VAL A 76 -6.57 -1.20 -18.56
CA VAL A 76 -6.80 -1.42 -20.00
C VAL A 76 -5.95 -2.60 -20.48
N GLY A 77 -6.35 -3.83 -20.14
CA GLY A 77 -5.62 -5.03 -20.57
C GLY A 77 -5.69 -6.16 -19.56
N ASN A 78 -4.86 -7.20 -19.79
CA ASN A 78 -4.86 -8.41 -18.97
C ASN A 78 -3.74 -8.45 -17.91
N SER A 79 -2.90 -7.42 -17.82
CA SER A 79 -1.71 -7.40 -16.97
C SER A 79 -1.54 -6.07 -16.24
N ILE A 80 -1.22 -6.16 -14.95
CA ILE A 80 -0.80 -5.04 -14.11
C ILE A 80 0.65 -5.30 -13.71
N ILE A 81 1.53 -4.33 -13.90
CA ILE A 81 2.92 -4.37 -13.46
C ILE A 81 2.95 -4.02 -11.97
N VAL A 82 3.64 -4.81 -11.16
CA VAL A 82 3.82 -4.53 -9.74
C VAL A 82 5.30 -4.37 -9.43
N GLU A 83 5.67 -3.20 -8.93
CA GLU A 83 7.02 -2.88 -8.48
C GLU A 83 7.03 -2.70 -6.96
N ILE A 84 8.12 -3.13 -6.32
CA ILE A 84 8.26 -3.07 -4.86
C ILE A 84 9.63 -2.47 -4.56
N TYR A 85 9.63 -1.29 -3.93
CA TYR A 85 10.82 -0.60 -3.45
C TYR A 85 10.90 -0.73 -1.94
N ASN A 86 11.96 -1.36 -1.43
CA ASN A 86 12.19 -1.43 0.01
C ASN A 86 12.59 -0.05 0.53
N VAL A 87 11.84 0.48 1.48
CA VAL A 87 12.19 1.73 2.17
C VAL A 87 13.25 1.40 3.22
N ARG A 88 14.43 1.97 3.08
CA ARG A 88 15.45 1.95 4.13
C ARG A 88 15.37 3.28 4.87
N ARG A 89 15.06 3.24 6.17
CA ARG A 89 15.24 4.41 7.03
C ARG A 89 16.71 4.45 7.42
N GLU A 90 17.46 5.35 6.80
CA GLU A 90 18.70 5.79 7.44
C GLU A 90 18.31 6.49 8.75
N GLU A 91 19.03 6.19 9.85
CA GLU A 91 18.87 6.85 11.16
C GLU A 91 19.26 8.35 11.07
N SER A 92 18.54 9.12 10.25
CA SER A 92 18.59 10.58 10.33
C SER A 92 17.73 10.98 11.53
N LYS A 93 18.33 11.74 12.46
CA LYS A 93 17.68 12.26 13.66
C LYS A 93 16.36 12.95 13.28
N GLY A 94 15.24 12.24 13.46
CA GLY A 94 13.92 12.75 13.09
C GLY A 94 13.54 13.96 13.94
N THR A 95 13.24 15.08 13.30
CA THR A 95 12.59 16.23 13.96
C THR A 95 11.19 15.80 14.40
N ARG A 96 11.00 15.69 15.71
CA ARG A 96 9.71 15.41 16.34
C ARG A 96 8.90 16.71 16.35
N LEU A 97 7.99 16.88 15.40
CA LEU A 97 6.97 17.92 15.48
C LEU A 97 5.90 17.43 16.47
N ALA A 98 5.87 18.02 17.66
CA ALA A 98 4.70 17.97 18.51
C ALA A 98 3.69 18.98 17.94
N CYS A 99 2.56 18.48 17.46
CA CYS A 99 1.38 19.32 17.23
C CYS A 99 0.48 19.15 18.45
N ASP A 100 0.37 20.19 19.27
CA ASP A 100 -0.65 20.27 20.31
C ASP A 100 -2.03 20.55 19.65
N ILE A 101 -3.09 19.91 20.18
CA ILE A 101 -4.50 20.18 19.84
C ILE A 101 -5.07 21.14 20.86
#